data_AF-A0A251TXU7-F1
#
_entry.id   AF-A0A251TXU7-F1
#
_cell.length_a   1.000
_cell.length_b   1.000
_cell.length_c   1.000
_cell.angle_alpha   90.00
_cell.angle_beta   90.00
_cell.angle_gamma   90.00
#
_symmetry.space_group_name_H-M   'P 1'
#
loop_
_entity.id
_entity.type
_entity.pdbx_description
1 polymer ?
#
loop_
_entity_poly.entity_id
_entity_poly.type
_entity_poly.pdbx_seq_one_letter_code
_entity_poly.pdbx_strand_id
1 'polypeptide(L)'
;MNRQRARNHEGLYCAYIVGGANTAAANHQIVCEWRTMYKERASREKYRERLLTEAREFEQMKNKFLEEKASFEKEKKSEEWGRDGLKNKLHTAEELLAKERTNFKKACDNENKRMYAARTKITNLEAEVATLKGKVEEAQADKDRVEVELNVCIVNKDKDLAAKDVEIAELKRRLFEAHEKSESLEIDLIAEKVRADTTEEARRAAEEARNISNSALNVAQNNYAEAQSIVDMLVSESAWMRNHGVAAVANSILNATELDQAVAALTDVARAVEHRGGYLECAQHVEAALGQQFGSRHCSVTDQADEVLSQAEDVDDHLSLPVMELVTEALKHDDYVARLKFILVHP
;
A
#
# COMPACT_ATOMS: atom_id res chain seq x y z
N MET A 1 49.57 110.92 115.71
CA MET A 1 48.70 111.99 116.24
C MET A 1 47.44 112.09 115.40
N ASN A 2 46.33 111.67 116.01
CA ASN A 2 44.93 112.08 115.83
C ASN A 2 44.52 112.87 114.58
N ARG A 3 43.56 112.29 113.85
CA ARG A 3 42.23 112.90 113.70
C ARG A 3 41.19 111.83 113.35
N GLN A 4 40.86 110.99 114.34
CA GLN A 4 39.46 110.55 114.44
C GLN A 4 38.66 111.81 114.78
N ARG A 5 38.27 112.57 113.75
CA ARG A 5 37.21 113.58 113.88
C ARG A 5 35.99 112.83 114.38
N ALA A 6 35.47 113.21 115.55
CA ALA A 6 34.19 112.74 116.03
C ALA A 6 33.18 112.97 114.91
N ARG A 7 32.79 111.91 114.21
CA ARG A 7 31.75 112.00 113.18
C ARG A 7 30.47 112.37 113.91
N ASN A 8 29.81 113.42 113.45
CA ASN A 8 28.42 113.70 113.81
C ASN A 8 27.55 112.46 113.53
N HIS A 9 26.51 112.22 114.33
CA HIS A 9 25.65 111.03 114.21
C HIS A 9 25.15 110.80 112.78
N GLU A 10 24.85 111.89 112.05
CA GLU A 10 24.42 111.87 110.66
C GLU A 10 25.50 111.33 109.69
N GLY A 11 26.77 111.67 109.90
CA GLY A 11 27.89 111.14 109.11
C GLY A 11 28.17 109.65 109.40
N LEU A 12 27.93 109.18 110.63
CA LEU A 12 27.97 107.75 110.95
C LEU A 12 26.82 106.99 110.29
N TYR A 13 25.62 107.56 110.31
CA TYR A 13 24.44 106.97 109.66
C TYR A 13 24.61 106.89 108.13
N CYS A 14 25.08 107.95 107.48
CA CYS A 14 25.35 107.93 106.04
C CYS A 14 26.40 106.88 105.66
N ALA A 15 27.49 106.77 106.42
CA ALA A 15 28.52 105.74 106.19
C ALA A 15 27.97 104.32 106.40
N TYR A 16 27.06 104.12 107.35
CA TYR A 16 26.37 102.85 107.56
C TYR A 16 25.45 102.50 106.37
N ILE A 17 24.65 103.46 105.88
CA ILE A 17 23.78 103.26 104.72
C ILE A 17 24.60 102.96 103.45
N VAL A 18 25.66 103.73 103.18
CA VAL A 18 26.54 103.49 102.01
C VAL A 18 27.29 102.16 102.15
N GLY A 19 27.77 101.83 103.35
CA GLY A 19 28.39 100.53 103.62
C GLY A 19 27.43 99.36 103.38
N GLY A 20 26.18 99.49 103.84
CA GLY A 20 25.12 98.51 103.62
C GLY A 20 24.72 98.37 102.14
N ALA A 21 24.65 99.48 101.41
CA ALA A 21 24.38 99.48 99.97
C ALA A 21 25.52 98.81 99.19
N ASN A 22 26.78 99.09 99.54
CA ASN A 22 27.95 98.48 98.91
C ASN A 22 28.04 96.98 99.19
N THR A 23 27.76 96.52 100.42
CA THR A 23 27.73 95.09 100.73
C THR A 23 26.57 94.38 100.03
N ALA A 24 25.39 95.01 99.94
CA ALA A 24 24.26 94.49 99.17
C ALA A 24 24.57 94.37 97.66
N ALA A 25 25.22 95.39 97.07
CA ALA A 25 25.65 95.38 95.68
C ALA A 25 26.71 94.31 95.40
N ALA A 26 27.71 94.17 96.28
CA ALA A 26 28.73 93.12 96.18
C ALA A 26 28.11 91.72 96.29
N ASN A 27 27.19 91.52 97.25
CA ASN A 27 26.47 90.25 97.40
C ASN A 27 25.63 89.93 96.15
N HIS A 28 24.97 90.92 95.56
CA HIS A 28 24.21 90.73 94.33
C HIS A 28 25.11 90.32 93.15
N GLN A 29 26.26 90.98 92.98
CA GLN A 29 27.24 90.65 91.94
C GLN A 29 27.76 89.22 92.10
N ILE A 30 28.14 88.83 93.33
CA ILE A 30 28.56 87.46 93.64
C ILE A 30 27.45 86.48 93.22
N VAL A 31 26.20 86.70 93.61
CA VAL A 31 25.08 85.80 93.24
C VAL A 31 24.90 85.71 91.71
N CYS A 32 25.04 86.81 90.98
CA CYS A 32 24.97 86.83 89.52
C CYS A 32 26.11 86.05 88.86
N GLU A 33 27.34 86.21 89.34
CA GLU A 33 28.51 85.47 88.88
C GLU A 33 28.38 83.97 89.18
N TRP A 34 27.97 83.61 90.40
CA TRP A 34 27.69 82.23 90.79
C TRP A 34 26.63 81.59 89.90
N ARG A 35 25.53 82.31 89.61
CA ARG A 35 24.49 81.83 88.70
C ARG A 35 25.03 81.63 87.27
N THR A 36 25.92 82.51 86.80
CA THR A 36 26.55 82.40 85.48
C THR A 36 27.50 81.20 85.43
N MET A 37 28.38 81.06 86.41
CA MET A 37 29.30 79.93 86.56
C MET A 37 28.56 78.58 86.65
N TYR A 38 27.42 78.55 87.34
CA TYR A 38 26.59 77.34 87.41
C TYR A 38 26.00 76.96 86.04
N LYS A 39 25.47 77.94 85.29
CA LYS A 39 24.98 77.72 83.92
C LYS A 39 26.09 77.27 82.98
N GLU A 40 27.26 77.89 83.07
CA GLU A 40 28.43 77.52 82.26
C GLU A 40 28.89 76.09 82.58
N ARG A 41 28.99 75.72 83.87
CA ARG A 41 29.32 74.35 84.28
C ARG A 41 28.32 73.34 83.70
N ALA A 42 27.01 73.62 83.80
CA ALA A 42 25.98 72.76 83.23
C ALA A 42 26.10 72.64 81.70
N SER A 43 26.41 73.73 81.00
CA SER A 43 26.62 73.71 79.54
C SER A 43 27.88 72.93 79.12
N ARG A 44 28.97 73.04 79.90
CA ARG A 44 30.21 72.29 79.68
C ARG A 44 30.00 70.81 79.94
N GLU A 45 29.23 70.45 80.95
CA GLU A 45 28.91 69.04 81.23
C GLU A 45 28.08 68.43 80.10
N LYS A 46 27.04 69.13 79.63
CA LYS A 46 26.26 68.69 78.45
C LYS A 46 27.10 68.56 77.19
N TYR A 47 28.09 69.44 77.00
CA TYR A 47 29.02 69.32 75.87
C TYR A 47 29.94 68.10 76.02
N ARG A 48 30.47 67.86 77.21
CA ARG A 48 31.25 66.66 77.53
C ARG A 48 30.46 65.37 77.30
N GLU A 49 29.21 65.31 77.74
CA GLU A 49 28.33 64.16 77.54
C GLU A 49 28.04 63.88 76.05
N ARG A 50 27.85 64.93 75.24
CA ARG A 50 27.71 64.80 73.78
C ARG A 50 28.97 64.23 73.15
N LEU A 51 30.14 64.79 73.46
CA LEU A 51 31.42 64.27 72.95
C LEU A 51 31.66 62.81 73.36
N LEU A 52 31.29 62.42 74.58
CA LEU A 52 31.41 61.02 75.02
C LEU A 52 30.43 60.09 74.31
N THR A 53 29.26 60.59 73.91
CA THR A 53 28.29 59.81 73.13
C THR A 53 28.76 59.66 71.69
N GLU A 54 29.17 60.75 71.05
CA GLU A 54 29.76 60.73 69.71
C GLU A 54 30.98 59.81 69.66
N ALA A 55 31.90 59.89 70.63
CA ALA A 55 33.06 59.01 70.69
C ALA A 55 32.68 57.52 70.80
N ARG A 56 31.64 57.18 71.57
CA ARG A 56 31.13 55.80 71.66
C ARG A 56 30.50 55.34 70.34
N GLU A 57 29.74 56.21 69.67
CA GLU A 57 29.15 55.92 68.37
C GLU A 57 30.23 55.71 67.30
N PHE A 58 31.27 56.55 67.27
CA PHE A 58 32.40 56.38 66.37
C PHE A 58 33.12 55.05 66.59
N GLU A 59 33.36 54.65 67.84
CA GLU A 59 34.00 53.36 68.13
C GLU A 59 33.11 52.18 67.70
N GLN A 60 31.80 52.27 67.89
CA GLN A 60 30.85 51.26 67.40
C GLN A 60 30.86 51.16 65.87
N MET A 61 30.83 52.29 65.16
CA MET A 61 30.87 52.31 63.69
C MET A 61 32.19 51.79 63.15
N LYS A 62 33.31 52.13 63.80
CA LYS A 62 34.63 51.60 63.47
C LYS A 62 34.69 50.09 63.64
N ASN A 63 34.11 49.54 64.72
CA ASN A 63 34.07 48.09 64.93
C ASN A 63 33.22 47.40 63.85
N LYS A 64 32.03 47.92 63.54
CA LYS A 64 31.19 47.38 62.44
C LYS A 64 31.91 47.41 61.10
N PHE A 65 32.60 48.51 60.78
CA PHE A 65 33.39 48.60 59.56
C PHE A 65 34.50 47.55 59.50
N LEU A 66 35.17 47.26 60.61
CA LEU A 66 36.19 46.22 60.67
C LEU A 66 35.58 44.80 60.51
N GLU A 67 34.41 44.55 61.08
CA GLU A 67 33.68 43.31 60.91
C GLU A 67 33.24 43.10 59.46
N GLU A 68 32.64 44.12 58.82
CA GLU A 68 32.26 44.09 57.40
C GLU A 68 33.46 43.94 56.47
N LYS A 69 34.57 44.61 56.79
CA LYS A 69 35.83 44.44 56.06
C LYS A 69 36.35 43.00 56.17
N ALA A 70 36.25 42.40 57.35
CA ALA A 70 36.67 41.02 57.58
C ALA A 70 35.76 40.01 56.88
N SER A 71 34.44 40.22 56.89
CA SER A 71 33.49 39.38 56.16
C SER A 71 33.71 39.45 54.65
N PHE A 72 33.91 40.66 54.10
CA PHE A 72 34.20 40.87 52.69
C PHE A 72 35.49 40.17 52.24
N GLU A 73 36.59 40.26 53.00
CA GLU A 73 37.84 39.56 52.66
C GLU A 73 37.72 38.04 52.80
N LYS A 74 36.83 37.53 53.67
CA LYS A 74 36.52 36.11 53.73
C LYS A 74 35.72 35.66 52.50
N GLU A 75 34.68 36.40 52.14
CA GLU A 75 33.85 36.13 50.96
C GLU A 75 34.70 36.12 49.70
N LYS A 76 35.50 37.17 49.47
CA LYS A 76 36.46 37.28 48.36
C LYS A 76 37.45 36.11 48.25
N LYS A 77 37.80 35.45 49.36
CA LYS A 77 38.67 34.27 49.37
C LYS A 77 37.91 32.96 49.13
N SER A 78 36.67 32.84 49.61
CA SER A 78 35.82 31.66 49.40
C SER A 78 35.17 31.63 48.03
N GLU A 79 34.91 32.82 47.48
CA GLU A 79 34.45 33.02 46.14
C GLU A 79 35.59 32.70 45.19
N GLU A 80 35.48 31.59 44.47
CA GLU A 80 36.35 31.15 43.36
C GLU A 80 36.45 32.17 42.20
N TRP A 81 35.97 33.40 42.42
CA TRP A 81 36.12 34.59 41.61
C TRP A 81 37.53 35.20 41.71
N GLY A 82 38.36 34.73 42.64
CA GLY A 82 39.79 35.02 42.62
C GLY A 82 40.45 34.59 41.30
N ARG A 83 41.55 35.26 40.91
CA ARG A 83 42.31 34.97 39.69
C ARG A 83 42.60 33.48 39.50
N ASP A 84 42.94 32.79 40.58
CA ASP A 84 43.29 31.37 40.53
C ASP A 84 42.06 30.47 40.34
N GLY A 85 40.91 30.81 40.91
CA GLY A 85 39.66 30.08 40.70
C GLY A 85 39.16 30.21 39.25
N LEU A 86 39.21 31.42 38.68
CA LEU A 86 38.93 31.64 37.27
C LEU A 86 39.93 30.93 36.35
N LYS A 87 41.22 30.93 36.71
CA LYS A 87 42.26 30.22 35.96
C LYS A 87 42.03 28.71 35.97
N ASN A 88 41.66 28.14 37.11
CA ASN A 88 41.33 26.71 37.21
C ASN A 88 40.10 26.36 36.37
N LYS A 89 39.03 27.18 36.45
CA LYS A 89 37.81 26.99 35.62
C LYS A 89 38.12 27.08 34.13
N LEU A 90 38.94 28.05 33.72
CA LEU A 90 39.41 28.18 32.35
C LEU A 90 40.18 26.93 31.92
N HIS A 91 41.12 26.45 32.74
CA HIS A 91 41.89 25.26 32.45
C HIS A 91 41.01 24.01 32.31
N THR A 92 40.04 23.80 33.21
CA THR A 92 39.09 22.68 33.11
C THR A 92 38.23 22.78 31.85
N ALA A 93 37.77 23.98 31.49
CA ALA A 93 37.01 24.20 30.25
C ALA A 93 37.87 23.92 29.00
N GLU A 94 39.13 24.35 29.00
CA GLU A 94 40.09 24.07 27.93
C GLU A 94 40.38 22.58 27.79
N GLU A 95 40.55 21.85 28.90
CA GLU A 95 40.72 20.39 28.88
C GLU A 95 39.50 19.66 28.33
N LEU A 96 38.29 20.06 28.72
CA LEU A 96 37.05 19.50 28.18
C LEU A 96 36.94 19.79 26.68
N LEU A 97 37.24 21.02 26.26
CA LEU A 97 37.21 21.41 24.86
C LEU A 97 38.27 20.66 24.03
N ALA A 98 39.45 20.41 24.60
CA ALA A 98 40.47 19.56 23.98
C ALA A 98 39.98 18.11 23.82
N LYS A 99 39.37 17.53 24.86
CA LYS A 99 38.77 16.18 24.80
C LYS A 99 37.69 16.10 23.72
N GLU A 100 36.75 17.05 23.70
CA GLU A 100 35.69 17.11 22.69
C GLU A 100 36.24 17.23 21.27
N ARG A 101 37.26 18.07 21.04
CA ARG A 101 37.93 18.17 19.73
C ARG A 101 38.52 16.83 19.29
N THR A 102 39.14 16.08 20.19
CA THR A 102 39.69 14.76 19.86
C THR A 102 38.61 13.73 19.57
N ASN A 103 37.50 13.75 20.33
CA ASN A 103 36.36 12.86 20.11
C ASN A 103 35.67 13.17 18.78
N PHE A 104 35.44 14.44 18.48
CA PHE A 104 34.88 14.89 17.22
C PHE A 104 35.76 14.47 16.04
N LYS A 105 37.08 14.66 16.14
CA LYS A 105 38.01 14.24 15.10
C LYS A 105 37.94 12.73 14.84
N LYS A 106 37.92 11.90 15.89
CA LYS A 106 37.75 10.45 15.78
C LYS A 106 36.42 10.07 15.14
N ALA A 107 35.33 10.75 15.52
CA ALA A 107 34.01 10.52 14.94
C ALA A 107 34.00 10.84 13.43
N CYS A 108 34.55 11.98 13.02
CA CYS A 108 34.69 12.34 11.61
C CYS A 108 35.55 11.34 10.83
N ASP A 109 36.66 10.86 11.40
CA ASP A 109 37.51 9.89 10.73
C ASP A 109 36.82 8.53 10.58
N ASN A 110 36.04 8.09 11.57
CA ASN A 110 35.24 6.87 11.49
C ASN A 110 34.11 6.99 10.45
N GLU A 111 33.43 8.13 10.41
CA GLU A 111 32.37 8.38 9.44
C GLU A 111 32.92 8.47 8.02
N ASN A 112 34.06 9.12 7.83
CA ASN A 112 34.77 9.12 6.55
C ASN A 112 35.10 7.69 6.09
N LYS A 113 35.61 6.83 6.98
CA LYS A 113 35.87 5.41 6.65
C LYS A 113 34.59 4.68 6.21
N ARG A 114 33.46 4.91 6.90
CA ARG A 114 32.17 4.32 6.52
C ARG A 114 31.70 4.82 5.15
N MET A 115 31.83 6.11 4.88
CA MET A 115 31.48 6.70 3.59
C MET A 115 32.33 6.15 2.45
N TYR A 116 33.65 5.97 2.66
CA TYR A 116 34.50 5.32 1.67
C TYR A 116 34.10 3.85 1.45
N ALA A 117 33.83 3.08 2.51
CA ALA A 117 33.37 1.70 2.38
C ALA A 117 32.03 1.60 1.62
N ALA A 118 31.09 2.50 1.91
CA ALA A 118 29.81 2.59 1.22
C ALA A 118 30.00 2.94 -0.27
N ARG A 119 30.87 3.91 -0.60
CA ARG A 119 31.21 4.25 -1.99
C ARG A 119 31.80 3.07 -2.75
N THR A 120 32.72 2.32 -2.14
CA THR A 120 33.27 1.10 -2.75
C THR A 120 32.18 0.06 -3.00
N LYS A 121 31.27 -0.15 -2.04
CA LYS A 121 30.14 -1.08 -2.21
C LYS A 121 29.21 -0.64 -3.34
N ILE A 122 28.88 0.65 -3.43
CA ILE A 122 28.06 1.21 -4.53
C ILE A 122 28.75 0.95 -5.87
N THR A 123 30.06 1.26 -5.98
CA THR A 123 30.82 1.05 -7.22
C THR A 123 30.82 -0.42 -7.65
N ASN A 124 30.97 -1.34 -6.70
CA ASN A 124 30.91 -2.79 -6.99
C ASN A 124 29.52 -3.21 -7.46
N LEU A 125 28.45 -2.74 -6.80
CA LEU A 125 27.07 -3.03 -7.19
C LEU A 125 26.74 -2.44 -8.57
N GLU A 126 27.22 -1.25 -8.89
CA GLU A 126 27.07 -0.64 -10.22
C GLU A 126 27.74 -1.52 -11.31
N ALA A 127 28.91 -2.08 -11.03
CA ALA A 127 29.58 -3.01 -11.95
C ALA A 127 28.82 -4.34 -12.11
N GLU A 128 28.27 -4.89 -11.02
CA GLU A 128 27.42 -6.09 -11.08
C GLU A 128 26.14 -5.84 -11.90
N VAL A 129 25.48 -4.69 -11.68
CA VAL A 129 24.30 -4.29 -12.44
C VAL A 129 24.62 -4.13 -13.93
N ALA A 130 25.74 -3.51 -14.29
CA ALA A 130 26.17 -3.40 -15.69
C ALA A 130 26.41 -4.78 -16.33
N THR A 131 27.03 -5.70 -15.57
CA THR A 131 27.28 -7.08 -16.03
C THR A 131 25.96 -7.84 -16.22
N LEU A 132 25.03 -7.75 -15.26
CA LEU A 132 23.72 -8.39 -15.34
C LEU A 132 22.89 -7.81 -16.48
N LYS A 133 22.95 -6.50 -16.69
CA LYS A 133 22.28 -5.84 -17.82
C LYS A 133 22.77 -6.39 -19.16
N GLY A 134 24.09 -6.54 -19.32
CA GLY A 134 24.67 -7.16 -20.52
C GLY A 134 24.17 -8.60 -20.74
N LYS A 135 24.11 -9.42 -19.68
CA LYS A 135 23.57 -10.79 -19.77
C LYS A 135 22.08 -10.83 -20.11
N VAL A 136 21.29 -9.87 -19.64
CA VAL A 136 19.87 -9.75 -19.99
C VAL A 136 19.69 -9.36 -21.44
N GLU A 137 20.49 -8.41 -21.95
CA GLU A 137 20.48 -8.02 -23.36
C GLU A 137 20.89 -9.19 -24.27
N GLU A 138 21.92 -9.96 -23.89
CA GLU A 138 22.35 -11.17 -24.61
C GLU A 138 21.26 -12.26 -24.60
N ALA A 139 20.67 -12.55 -23.43
CA ALA A 139 19.59 -13.52 -23.31
C ALA A 139 18.33 -13.11 -24.10
N GLN A 140 18.02 -11.81 -24.16
CA GLN A 140 16.92 -11.30 -24.97
C GLN A 140 17.22 -11.46 -26.47
N ALA A 141 18.44 -11.14 -26.91
CA ALA A 141 18.86 -11.33 -28.29
C ALA A 141 18.83 -12.82 -28.71
N ASP A 142 19.24 -13.72 -27.82
CA ASP A 142 19.15 -15.17 -28.05
C ASP A 142 17.69 -15.66 -28.11
N LYS A 143 16.81 -15.15 -27.22
CA LYS A 143 15.38 -15.44 -27.28
C LYS A 143 14.78 -15.01 -28.61
N ASP A 144 15.05 -13.78 -29.03
CA ASP A 144 14.53 -13.23 -30.30
C ASP A 144 15.05 -14.06 -31.49
N ARG A 145 16.33 -14.50 -31.45
CA ARG A 145 16.90 -15.39 -32.47
C ARG A 145 16.17 -16.74 -32.52
N VAL A 146 15.96 -17.36 -31.37
CA VAL A 146 15.25 -18.65 -31.27
C VAL A 146 13.80 -18.53 -31.74
N GLU A 147 13.12 -17.43 -31.40
CA GLU A 147 11.76 -17.16 -31.84
C GLU A 147 11.66 -17.01 -33.36
N VAL A 148 12.62 -16.30 -33.99
CA VAL A 148 12.71 -16.21 -35.45
C VAL A 148 12.98 -17.58 -36.08
N GLU A 149 13.94 -18.34 -35.55
CA GLU A 149 14.24 -19.70 -36.04
C GLU A 149 13.02 -20.63 -35.94
N LEU A 150 12.28 -20.55 -34.84
CA LEU A 150 11.05 -21.32 -34.63
C LEU A 150 9.96 -20.93 -35.61
N ASN A 151 9.73 -19.63 -35.81
CA ASN A 151 8.75 -19.12 -36.78
C ASN A 151 9.08 -19.57 -38.21
N VAL A 152 10.35 -19.54 -38.60
CA VAL A 152 10.79 -20.07 -39.90
C VAL A 152 10.52 -21.56 -40.02
N CYS A 153 10.80 -22.34 -38.97
CA CYS A 153 10.52 -23.78 -38.93
C CYS A 153 9.03 -24.08 -39.08
N ILE A 154 8.16 -23.35 -38.37
CA ILE A 154 6.70 -23.46 -38.46
C ILE A 154 6.24 -23.17 -39.89
N VAL A 155 6.67 -22.04 -40.48
CA VAL A 155 6.30 -21.66 -41.86
C VAL A 155 6.74 -22.71 -42.87
N ASN A 156 7.92 -23.33 -42.69
CA ASN A 156 8.36 -24.41 -43.58
C ASN A 156 7.49 -25.67 -43.42
N LYS A 157 7.15 -26.05 -42.17
CA LYS A 157 6.24 -27.18 -41.93
C LYS A 157 4.85 -26.93 -42.49
N ASP A 158 4.32 -25.71 -42.38
CA ASP A 158 3.02 -25.34 -42.95
C ASP A 158 3.02 -25.44 -44.48
N LYS A 159 4.12 -25.03 -45.13
CA LYS A 159 4.31 -25.22 -46.58
C LYS A 159 4.36 -26.69 -46.95
N ASP A 160 5.07 -27.51 -46.19
CA ASP A 160 5.16 -28.95 -46.42
C ASP A 160 3.79 -29.64 -46.24
N LEU A 161 3.04 -29.26 -45.20
CA LEU A 161 1.69 -29.73 -44.96
C LEU A 161 0.74 -29.32 -46.10
N ALA A 162 0.78 -28.06 -46.53
CA ALA A 162 -0.01 -27.59 -47.67
C ALA A 162 0.33 -28.36 -48.97
N ALA A 163 1.61 -28.65 -49.21
CA ALA A 163 2.03 -29.48 -50.34
C ALA A 163 1.50 -30.91 -50.24
N LYS A 164 1.48 -31.49 -49.03
CA LYS A 164 0.91 -32.81 -48.77
C LYS A 164 -0.61 -32.84 -48.94
N ASP A 165 -1.32 -31.79 -48.54
CA ASP A 165 -2.76 -31.68 -48.75
C ASP A 165 -3.12 -31.64 -50.25
N VAL A 166 -2.33 -30.93 -51.07
CA VAL A 166 -2.47 -30.93 -52.53
C VAL A 166 -2.24 -32.32 -53.11
N GLU A 167 -1.20 -33.03 -52.67
CA GLU A 167 -0.91 -34.40 -53.09
C GLU A 167 -2.06 -35.37 -52.71
N ILE A 168 -2.60 -35.26 -51.49
CA ILE A 168 -3.76 -36.04 -51.04
C ILE A 168 -4.99 -35.74 -51.89
N ALA A 169 -5.27 -34.47 -52.19
CA ALA A 169 -6.40 -34.08 -53.04
C ALA A 169 -6.27 -34.67 -54.45
N GLU A 170 -5.05 -34.66 -55.02
CA GLU A 170 -4.80 -35.22 -56.34
C GLU A 170 -4.89 -36.76 -56.34
N LEU A 171 -4.38 -37.44 -55.31
CA LEU A 171 -4.52 -38.88 -55.14
C LEU A 171 -5.98 -39.28 -54.97
N LYS A 172 -6.77 -38.54 -54.18
CA LYS A 172 -8.23 -38.75 -54.06
C LYS A 172 -8.91 -38.61 -55.42
N ARG A 173 -8.59 -37.57 -56.20
CA ARG A 173 -9.13 -37.39 -57.56
C ARG A 173 -8.79 -38.57 -58.47
N ARG A 174 -7.54 -39.03 -58.50
CA ARG A 174 -7.13 -40.19 -59.31
C ARG A 174 -7.84 -41.47 -58.88
N LEU A 175 -8.07 -41.64 -57.58
CA LEU A 175 -8.79 -42.78 -57.04
C LEU A 175 -10.27 -42.76 -57.44
N PHE A 176 -10.93 -41.59 -57.39
CA PHE A 176 -12.28 -41.40 -57.93
C PHE A 176 -12.34 -41.66 -59.45
N GLU A 177 -11.42 -41.10 -60.23
CA GLU A 177 -11.36 -41.35 -61.69
C GLU A 177 -11.13 -42.83 -62.03
N ALA A 178 -10.34 -43.54 -61.22
CA ALA A 178 -10.14 -44.99 -61.37
C ALA A 178 -11.40 -45.77 -60.98
N HIS A 179 -12.12 -45.34 -59.94
CA HIS A 179 -13.40 -45.92 -59.53
C HIS A 179 -14.45 -45.74 -60.63
N GLU A 180 -14.61 -44.54 -61.18
CA GLU A 180 -15.55 -44.28 -62.27
C GLU A 180 -15.21 -45.09 -63.52
N LYS A 181 -13.92 -45.21 -63.87
CA LYS A 181 -13.50 -46.08 -64.98
C LYS A 181 -13.73 -47.55 -64.70
N SER A 182 -13.55 -47.99 -63.45
CA SER A 182 -13.85 -49.36 -63.02
C SER A 182 -15.34 -49.64 -63.15
N GLU A 183 -16.20 -48.75 -62.64
CA GLU A 183 -17.66 -48.83 -62.80
C GLU A 183 -18.06 -48.75 -64.27
N SER A 184 -17.43 -47.89 -65.08
CA SER A 184 -17.73 -47.83 -66.52
C SER A 184 -17.36 -49.11 -67.23
N LEU A 185 -16.20 -49.70 -66.91
CA LEU A 185 -15.78 -50.99 -67.46
C LEU A 185 -16.66 -52.13 -66.96
N GLU A 186 -17.15 -52.08 -65.72
CA GLU A 186 -18.10 -53.06 -65.19
C GLU A 186 -19.46 -52.94 -65.89
N ILE A 187 -19.94 -51.72 -66.16
CA ILE A 187 -21.12 -51.46 -66.98
C ILE A 187 -20.90 -51.95 -68.42
N ASP A 188 -19.75 -51.68 -69.03
CA ASP A 188 -19.41 -52.13 -70.37
C ASP A 188 -19.31 -53.66 -70.44
N LEU A 189 -18.77 -54.31 -69.40
CA LEU A 189 -18.64 -55.77 -69.31
C LEU A 189 -19.99 -56.44 -69.01
N ILE A 190 -20.88 -55.79 -68.25
CA ILE A 190 -22.28 -56.20 -68.11
C ILE A 190 -23.01 -56.02 -69.44
N ALA A 191 -22.80 -54.92 -70.16
CA ALA A 191 -23.40 -54.67 -71.45
C ALA A 191 -22.86 -55.63 -72.53
N GLU A 192 -21.59 -56.01 -72.47
CA GLU A 192 -20.96 -56.97 -73.37
C GLU A 192 -21.38 -58.41 -73.04
N LYS A 193 -21.55 -58.76 -71.75
CA LYS A 193 -22.24 -59.99 -71.34
C LYS A 193 -23.69 -60.00 -71.81
N VAL A 194 -24.44 -58.92 -71.65
CA VAL A 194 -25.81 -58.82 -72.19
C VAL A 194 -25.81 -58.89 -73.72
N ARG A 195 -24.78 -58.42 -74.43
CA ARG A 195 -24.64 -58.59 -75.88
C ARG A 195 -24.25 -60.01 -76.28
N ALA A 196 -23.34 -60.65 -75.55
CA ALA A 196 -22.95 -62.04 -75.74
C ALA A 196 -24.14 -62.97 -75.44
N ASP A 197 -24.84 -62.72 -74.34
CA ASP A 197 -26.07 -63.40 -73.93
C ASP A 197 -27.19 -63.12 -74.93
N THR A 198 -27.38 -61.90 -75.44
CA THR A 198 -28.38 -61.64 -76.51
C THR A 198 -27.99 -62.22 -77.88
N THR A 199 -26.71 -62.41 -78.19
CA THR A 199 -26.29 -63.14 -79.40
C THR A 199 -26.40 -64.66 -79.25
N GLU A 200 -26.22 -65.20 -78.05
CA GLU A 200 -26.45 -66.62 -77.72
C GLU A 200 -27.95 -66.93 -77.51
N GLU A 201 -28.72 -65.97 -77.01
CA GLU A 201 -30.19 -65.98 -76.91
C GLU A 201 -30.84 -65.73 -78.27
N ALA A 202 -30.25 -64.96 -79.20
CA ALA A 202 -30.71 -64.90 -80.58
C ALA A 202 -30.39 -66.20 -81.35
N ARG A 203 -29.34 -66.93 -80.96
CA ARG A 203 -29.02 -68.27 -81.47
C ARG A 203 -29.92 -69.36 -80.86
N ARG A 204 -30.33 -69.23 -79.59
CA ARG A 204 -31.33 -70.10 -78.95
C ARG A 204 -32.78 -69.74 -79.30
N ALA A 205 -33.12 -68.47 -79.57
CA ALA A 205 -34.46 -68.04 -79.98
C ALA A 205 -34.84 -68.44 -81.41
N ALA A 206 -33.88 -68.90 -82.22
CA ALA A 206 -34.17 -69.63 -83.47
C ALA A 206 -34.53 -71.11 -83.24
N GLU A 207 -34.17 -71.70 -82.08
CA GLU A 207 -34.40 -73.12 -81.74
C GLU A 207 -35.52 -73.30 -80.67
N GLU A 208 -35.73 -72.32 -79.78
CA GLU A 208 -36.73 -72.31 -78.70
C GLU A 208 -38.02 -71.55 -79.05
N ALA A 209 -38.19 -71.14 -80.31
CA ALA A 209 -39.51 -70.83 -80.89
C ALA A 209 -40.33 -72.10 -81.22
N ARG A 210 -39.96 -73.25 -80.63
CA ARG A 210 -40.76 -74.48 -80.64
C ARG A 210 -41.32 -74.88 -79.27
N ASN A 211 -40.96 -74.25 -78.16
CA ASN A 211 -41.53 -74.65 -76.86
C ASN A 211 -41.87 -73.44 -75.96
N ILE A 212 -42.78 -72.61 -76.47
CA ILE A 212 -43.83 -72.08 -75.60
C ILE A 212 -44.65 -73.28 -75.15
N SER A 213 -44.52 -73.71 -73.89
CA SER A 213 -45.64 -74.21 -73.08
C SER A 213 -45.14 -74.80 -71.77
N ASN A 214 -44.89 -73.97 -70.76
CA ASN A 214 -45.68 -74.00 -69.51
C ASN A 214 -45.02 -73.18 -68.39
N SER A 215 -45.85 -72.32 -67.80
CA SER A 215 -45.94 -72.15 -66.34
C SER A 215 -44.83 -71.39 -65.59
N ALA A 216 -45.04 -70.08 -65.51
CA ALA A 216 -45.10 -69.30 -64.27
C ALA A 216 -43.83 -69.04 -63.46
N LEU A 217 -43.37 -67.78 -63.50
CA LEU A 217 -42.76 -67.13 -62.33
C LEU A 217 -43.19 -65.66 -62.26
N ASN A 218 -44.44 -65.43 -61.86
CA ASN A 218 -44.86 -64.16 -61.30
C ASN A 218 -45.47 -64.43 -59.92
N VAL A 219 -44.58 -64.60 -58.93
CA VAL A 219 -44.86 -64.28 -57.53
C VAL A 219 -43.73 -63.38 -57.04
N ALA A 220 -43.65 -62.20 -57.65
CA ALA A 220 -42.99 -61.02 -57.11
C ALA A 220 -44.02 -59.88 -57.12
N GLN A 221 -45.17 -60.12 -56.50
CA GLN A 221 -46.16 -59.09 -56.20
C GLN A 221 -46.77 -59.40 -54.84
N ASN A 222 -45.99 -59.10 -53.80
CA ASN A 222 -46.45 -58.51 -52.54
C ASN A 222 -45.20 -58.18 -51.72
N ASN A 223 -44.96 -56.86 -51.56
CA ASN A 223 -44.19 -56.17 -50.51
C ASN A 223 -43.63 -54.81 -50.97
N TYR A 224 -44.23 -54.19 -52.00
CA TYR A 224 -43.91 -52.80 -52.36
C TYR A 224 -44.76 -51.77 -51.60
N ALA A 225 -45.80 -52.19 -50.86
CA ALA A 225 -46.67 -51.29 -50.12
C ALA A 225 -46.22 -51.02 -48.66
N GLU A 226 -45.55 -51.97 -47.98
CA GLU A 226 -45.04 -51.76 -46.61
C GLU A 226 -43.73 -50.96 -46.58
N ALA A 227 -42.85 -51.11 -47.58
CA ALA A 227 -41.59 -50.37 -47.64
C ALA A 227 -41.78 -48.87 -47.92
N GLN A 228 -42.81 -48.49 -48.69
CA GLN A 228 -43.10 -47.10 -49.03
C GLN A 228 -43.64 -46.30 -47.82
N SER A 229 -44.48 -46.92 -46.99
CA SER A 229 -45.02 -46.28 -45.77
C SER A 229 -43.95 -46.03 -44.70
N ILE A 230 -42.93 -46.88 -44.61
CA ILE A 230 -41.80 -46.72 -43.66
C ILE A 230 -40.85 -45.62 -44.15
N VAL A 231 -40.60 -45.55 -45.45
CA VAL A 231 -39.79 -44.50 -46.08
C VAL A 231 -40.45 -43.12 -45.94
N ASP A 232 -41.77 -43.03 -46.16
CA ASP A 232 -42.51 -41.76 -46.01
C ASP A 232 -42.55 -41.28 -44.54
N MET A 233 -42.64 -42.21 -43.56
CA MET A 233 -42.53 -41.90 -42.13
C MET A 233 -41.14 -41.32 -41.79
N LEU A 234 -40.06 -42.01 -42.17
CA LEU A 234 -38.68 -41.58 -41.90
C LEU A 234 -38.33 -40.23 -42.56
N VAL A 235 -38.83 -39.99 -43.77
CA VAL A 235 -38.66 -38.70 -44.46
C VAL A 235 -39.38 -37.58 -43.71
N SER A 236 -40.59 -37.82 -43.19
CA SER A 236 -41.35 -36.82 -42.43
C SER A 236 -40.73 -36.50 -41.06
N GLU A 237 -40.21 -37.52 -40.36
CA GLU A 237 -39.57 -37.39 -39.06
C GLU A 237 -38.21 -36.68 -39.15
N SER A 238 -37.40 -37.05 -40.14
CA SER A 238 -36.10 -36.38 -40.40
C SER A 238 -36.26 -34.95 -40.88
N ALA A 239 -37.31 -34.63 -41.64
CA ALA A 239 -37.64 -33.26 -42.04
C ALA A 239 -38.08 -32.41 -40.83
N TRP A 240 -38.86 -32.97 -39.90
CA TRP A 240 -39.24 -32.25 -38.68
C TRP A 240 -38.03 -32.00 -37.77
N MET A 241 -37.17 -33.00 -37.55
CA MET A 241 -35.95 -32.84 -36.74
C MET A 241 -35.05 -31.73 -37.29
N ARG A 242 -34.86 -31.69 -38.62
CA ARG A 242 -34.01 -30.71 -39.30
C ARG A 242 -34.57 -29.29 -39.24
N ASN A 243 -35.88 -29.14 -39.43
CA ASN A 243 -36.50 -27.81 -39.55
C ASN A 243 -36.96 -27.23 -38.20
N HIS A 244 -37.25 -28.07 -37.20
CA HIS A 244 -37.84 -27.64 -35.93
C HIS A 244 -37.22 -28.32 -34.71
N GLY A 245 -36.92 -29.61 -34.76
CA GLY A 245 -36.46 -30.38 -33.59
C GLY A 245 -35.14 -29.88 -33.00
N VAL A 246 -34.11 -29.69 -33.82
CA VAL A 246 -32.79 -29.20 -33.34
C VAL A 246 -32.90 -27.80 -32.75
N ALA A 247 -33.65 -26.91 -33.39
CA ALA A 247 -33.87 -25.55 -32.90
C ALA A 247 -34.68 -25.53 -31.60
N ALA A 248 -35.67 -26.42 -31.46
CA ALA A 248 -36.47 -26.56 -30.25
C ALA A 248 -35.65 -27.09 -29.08
N VAL A 249 -34.80 -28.12 -29.29
CA VAL A 249 -33.88 -28.63 -28.26
C VAL A 249 -32.91 -27.52 -27.81
N ALA A 250 -32.29 -26.81 -28.75
CA ALA A 250 -31.38 -25.71 -28.43
C ALA A 250 -32.09 -24.59 -27.65
N ASN A 251 -33.31 -24.21 -28.05
CA ASN A 251 -34.09 -23.20 -27.33
C ASN A 251 -34.48 -23.65 -25.93
N SER A 252 -34.82 -24.92 -25.71
CA SER A 252 -35.15 -25.39 -24.36
C SER A 252 -33.95 -25.47 -23.43
N ILE A 253 -32.73 -25.68 -23.96
CA ILE A 253 -31.47 -25.59 -23.19
C ILE A 253 -31.14 -24.13 -22.87
N LEU A 254 -31.22 -23.25 -23.86
CA LEU A 254 -30.87 -21.83 -23.71
C LEU A 254 -31.86 -21.04 -22.86
N ASN A 255 -33.09 -21.52 -22.69
CA ASN A 255 -34.11 -20.91 -21.82
C ASN A 255 -34.32 -21.70 -20.51
N ALA A 256 -33.38 -22.57 -20.14
CA ALA A 256 -33.46 -23.29 -18.87
C ALA A 256 -33.20 -22.31 -17.71
N THR A 257 -34.13 -22.27 -16.75
CA THR A 257 -34.05 -21.35 -15.61
C THR A 257 -32.82 -21.60 -14.73
N GLU A 258 -32.35 -22.84 -14.69
CA GLU A 258 -31.17 -23.30 -13.98
C GLU A 258 -29.90 -22.73 -14.62
N LEU A 259 -29.86 -22.64 -15.95
CA LEU A 259 -28.78 -21.99 -16.70
C LEU A 259 -28.79 -20.47 -16.47
N ASP A 260 -29.97 -19.84 -16.54
CA ASP A 260 -30.11 -18.41 -16.26
C ASP A 260 -29.66 -18.06 -14.83
N GLN A 261 -30.00 -18.91 -13.84
CA GLN A 261 -29.61 -18.73 -12.44
C GLN A 261 -28.11 -18.94 -12.22
N ALA A 262 -27.52 -19.97 -12.84
CA ALA A 262 -26.09 -20.24 -12.75
C ALA A 262 -25.27 -19.08 -13.37
N VAL A 263 -25.64 -18.65 -14.57
CA VAL A 263 -24.98 -17.53 -15.27
C VAL A 263 -25.17 -16.21 -14.50
N ALA A 264 -26.35 -15.94 -13.94
CA ALA A 264 -26.58 -14.75 -13.12
C ALA A 264 -25.70 -14.74 -11.87
N ALA A 265 -25.64 -15.87 -11.15
CA ALA A 265 -24.79 -16.01 -9.96
C ALA A 265 -23.31 -15.84 -10.30
N LEU A 266 -22.84 -16.48 -11.38
CA LEU A 266 -21.46 -16.38 -11.85
C LEU A 266 -21.12 -14.94 -12.25
N THR A 267 -22.03 -14.26 -12.95
CA THR A 267 -21.86 -12.85 -13.35
C THR A 267 -21.76 -11.91 -12.14
N ASP A 268 -22.59 -12.11 -11.11
CA ASP A 268 -22.57 -11.28 -9.91
C ASP A 268 -21.29 -11.47 -9.08
N VAL A 269 -20.81 -12.70 -8.98
CA VAL A 269 -19.56 -13.01 -8.26
C VAL A 269 -18.33 -12.56 -9.04
N ALA A 270 -18.30 -12.75 -10.36
CA ALA A 270 -17.23 -12.25 -11.23
C ALA A 270 -17.10 -10.72 -11.13
N ARG A 271 -18.24 -10.00 -11.14
CA ARG A 271 -18.25 -8.55 -10.94
C ARG A 271 -17.70 -8.14 -9.57
N ALA A 272 -17.98 -8.93 -8.51
CA ALA A 272 -17.42 -8.67 -7.18
C ALA A 272 -15.90 -8.82 -7.16
N VAL A 273 -15.35 -9.85 -7.80
CA VAL A 273 -13.89 -10.05 -7.96
C VAL A 273 -13.25 -8.87 -8.70
N GLU A 274 -13.84 -8.43 -9.82
CA GLU A 274 -13.35 -7.28 -10.58
C GLU A 274 -13.36 -5.99 -9.75
N HIS A 275 -14.44 -5.72 -9.02
CA HIS A 275 -14.53 -4.56 -8.12
C HIS A 275 -13.46 -4.59 -7.03
N ARG A 276 -13.17 -5.77 -6.48
CA ARG A 276 -12.10 -5.96 -5.50
C ARG A 276 -10.72 -5.72 -6.13
N GLY A 277 -10.46 -6.28 -7.32
CA GLY A 277 -9.22 -6.06 -8.06
C GLY A 277 -8.96 -4.58 -8.33
N GLY A 278 -9.98 -3.86 -8.80
CA GLY A 278 -9.88 -2.41 -9.05
C GLY A 278 -9.64 -1.60 -7.77
N TYR A 279 -10.27 -1.96 -6.64
CA TYR A 279 -9.99 -1.31 -5.36
C TYR A 279 -8.53 -1.53 -4.91
N LEU A 280 -8.01 -2.76 -5.04
CA LEU A 280 -6.63 -3.08 -4.65
C LEU A 280 -5.61 -2.33 -5.51
N GLU A 281 -5.85 -2.22 -6.82
CA GLU A 281 -5.00 -1.43 -7.72
C GLU A 281 -5.01 0.06 -7.35
N CYS A 282 -6.19 0.63 -7.10
CA CYS A 282 -6.33 2.01 -6.64
C CYS A 282 -5.62 2.24 -5.30
N ALA A 283 -5.80 1.34 -4.33
CA ALA A 283 -5.14 1.39 -3.03
C ALA A 283 -3.62 1.39 -3.23
N GLN A 284 -3.08 0.48 -4.05
CA GLN A 284 -1.65 0.40 -4.34
C GLN A 284 -1.09 1.70 -4.95
N HIS A 285 -1.81 2.33 -5.88
CA HIS A 285 -1.39 3.62 -6.44
C HIS A 285 -1.37 4.75 -5.41
N VAL A 286 -2.36 4.79 -4.52
CA VAL A 286 -2.43 5.79 -3.45
C VAL A 286 -1.35 5.55 -2.39
N GLU A 287 -1.09 4.29 -2.02
CA GLU A 287 0.01 3.91 -1.13
C GLU A 287 1.36 4.37 -1.70
N ALA A 288 1.60 4.14 -2.99
CA ALA A 288 2.82 4.57 -3.67
C ALA A 288 2.98 6.11 -3.71
N ALA A 289 1.87 6.85 -3.86
CA ALA A 289 1.89 8.31 -3.93
C ALA A 289 2.04 8.99 -2.54
N LEU A 290 1.41 8.44 -1.50
CA LEU A 290 1.34 9.04 -0.16
C LEU A 290 2.31 8.43 0.85
N GLY A 291 2.90 7.27 0.56
CA GLY A 291 3.81 6.56 1.47
C GLY A 291 3.13 5.98 2.72
N GLN A 292 1.80 5.84 2.69
CA GLN A 292 0.99 5.29 3.79
C GLN A 292 0.28 4.03 3.33
N GLN A 293 0.21 2.99 4.16
CA GLN A 293 -0.52 1.76 3.86
C GLN A 293 -2.05 1.97 3.94
N PHE A 294 -2.77 1.50 2.92
CA PHE A 294 -4.22 1.44 2.79
C PHE A 294 -4.66 -0.02 2.80
N GLY A 295 -5.27 -0.46 3.90
CA GLY A 295 -5.75 -1.82 4.03
C GLY A 295 -7.03 -2.12 3.22
N SER A 296 -7.37 -3.41 3.11
CA SER A 296 -8.63 -3.90 2.53
C SER A 296 -9.84 -3.66 3.45
N ARG A 297 -9.66 -3.12 4.66
CA ARG A 297 -10.76 -2.87 5.63
C ARG A 297 -11.85 -1.94 5.13
N HIS A 298 -11.57 -1.10 4.14
CA HIS A 298 -12.54 -0.20 3.52
C HIS A 298 -13.05 -0.70 2.17
N CYS A 299 -12.60 -1.87 1.72
CA CYS A 299 -13.20 -2.57 0.58
C CYS A 299 -14.56 -3.12 1.00
N SER A 300 -15.61 -2.78 0.26
CA SER A 300 -16.96 -3.32 0.49
C SER A 300 -17.10 -4.77 0.02
N VAL A 301 -16.13 -5.28 -0.73
CA VAL A 301 -16.08 -6.67 -1.22
C VAL A 301 -15.20 -7.51 -0.31
N THR A 302 -15.66 -8.71 0.02
CA THR A 302 -14.98 -9.63 0.94
C THR A 302 -13.67 -10.17 0.37
N ASP A 303 -12.77 -10.60 1.25
CA ASP A 303 -11.49 -11.21 0.87
C ASP A 303 -11.65 -12.61 0.25
N GLN A 304 -12.84 -13.19 0.33
CA GLN A 304 -13.21 -14.51 -0.17
C GLN A 304 -13.83 -14.47 -1.57
N ALA A 305 -13.88 -13.31 -2.23
CA ALA A 305 -14.51 -13.18 -3.54
C ALA A 305 -13.95 -14.16 -4.58
N ASP A 306 -12.63 -14.39 -4.58
CA ASP A 306 -11.97 -15.34 -5.48
C ASP A 306 -12.39 -16.80 -5.19
N GLU A 307 -12.51 -17.18 -3.92
CA GLU A 307 -12.98 -18.50 -3.50
C GLU A 307 -14.45 -18.73 -3.87
N VAL A 308 -15.27 -17.69 -3.72
CA VAL A 308 -16.70 -17.72 -4.10
C VAL A 308 -16.84 -17.80 -5.63
N LEU A 309 -15.95 -17.17 -6.40
CA LEU A 309 -15.93 -17.28 -7.86
C LEU A 309 -15.63 -18.71 -8.29
N SER A 310 -14.57 -19.32 -7.74
CA SER A 310 -14.25 -20.72 -8.05
C SER A 310 -15.37 -21.69 -7.67
N GLN A 311 -16.12 -21.42 -6.59
CA GLN A 311 -17.31 -22.21 -6.25
C GLN A 311 -18.45 -22.01 -7.25
N ALA A 312 -18.66 -20.80 -7.75
CA ALA A 312 -19.67 -20.52 -8.77
C ALA A 312 -19.31 -21.14 -10.13
N GLU A 313 -18.03 -21.11 -10.51
CA GLU A 313 -17.49 -21.79 -11.70
C GLU A 313 -17.71 -23.31 -11.61
N ASP A 314 -17.41 -23.92 -10.46
CA ASP A 314 -17.64 -25.35 -10.24
C ASP A 314 -19.13 -25.74 -10.37
N VAL A 315 -20.03 -24.88 -9.89
CA VAL A 315 -21.49 -25.07 -10.04
C VAL A 315 -21.94 -24.97 -11.49
N ASP A 316 -21.37 -24.06 -12.29
CA ASP A 316 -21.68 -23.90 -13.72
C ASP A 316 -21.13 -25.09 -14.55
N ASP A 317 -19.88 -25.48 -14.30
CA ASP A 317 -19.22 -26.61 -14.98
C ASP A 317 -19.93 -27.96 -14.74
N HIS A 318 -20.60 -28.09 -13.60
CA HIS A 318 -21.33 -29.31 -13.20
C HIS A 318 -22.86 -29.13 -13.28
N LEU A 319 -23.33 -28.12 -13.99
CA LEU A 319 -24.76 -27.83 -14.10
C LEU A 319 -25.48 -28.95 -14.86
N SER A 320 -26.34 -29.68 -14.14
CA SER A 320 -27.27 -30.62 -14.77
C SER A 320 -28.56 -29.91 -15.16
N LEU A 321 -28.87 -29.93 -16.46
CA LEU A 321 -30.11 -29.40 -16.99
C LEU A 321 -31.12 -30.54 -17.15
N PRO A 322 -32.26 -30.52 -16.42
CA PRO A 322 -33.28 -31.58 -16.51
C PRO A 322 -33.77 -31.83 -17.94
N VAL A 323 -33.81 -30.78 -18.78
CA VAL A 323 -34.18 -30.90 -20.20
C VAL A 323 -33.21 -31.77 -21.00
N MET A 324 -31.90 -31.75 -20.67
CA MET A 324 -30.91 -32.58 -21.35
C MET A 324 -31.11 -34.06 -21.03
N GLU A 325 -31.49 -34.39 -19.79
CA GLU A 325 -31.82 -35.75 -19.38
C GLU A 325 -33.10 -36.25 -20.09
N LEU A 326 -34.13 -35.41 -20.17
CA LEU A 326 -35.38 -35.73 -20.87
C LEU A 326 -35.18 -35.94 -22.38
N VAL A 327 -34.36 -35.11 -23.03
CA VAL A 327 -34.00 -35.26 -24.45
C VAL A 327 -33.19 -36.54 -24.67
N THR A 328 -32.21 -36.81 -23.81
CA THR A 328 -31.37 -38.01 -23.92
C THR A 328 -32.19 -39.29 -23.74
N GLU A 329 -33.18 -39.28 -22.83
CA GLU A 329 -34.08 -40.41 -22.66
C GLU A 329 -35.03 -40.59 -23.85
N ALA A 330 -35.58 -39.48 -24.39
CA ALA A 330 -36.44 -39.53 -25.58
C ALA A 330 -35.76 -40.13 -26.81
N LEU A 331 -34.45 -39.88 -26.99
CA LEU A 331 -33.65 -40.40 -28.10
C LEU A 331 -33.39 -41.91 -28.05
N LYS A 332 -33.66 -42.59 -26.93
CA LYS A 332 -33.47 -44.04 -26.80
C LYS A 332 -34.62 -44.88 -27.36
N HIS A 333 -35.72 -44.25 -27.77
CA HIS A 333 -36.93 -44.94 -28.20
C HIS A 333 -37.17 -44.77 -29.71
N ASP A 334 -37.80 -45.77 -30.33
CA ASP A 334 -38.11 -45.76 -31.78
C ASP A 334 -39.07 -44.61 -32.17
N ASP A 335 -39.87 -44.11 -31.22
CA ASP A 335 -40.80 -42.98 -31.38
C ASP A 335 -40.21 -41.64 -30.89
N TYR A 336 -38.89 -41.48 -30.93
CA TYR A 336 -38.16 -40.31 -30.40
C TYR A 336 -38.73 -38.97 -30.88
N VAL A 337 -39.18 -38.85 -32.13
CA VAL A 337 -39.75 -37.60 -32.66
C VAL A 337 -41.05 -37.22 -31.97
N ALA A 338 -41.92 -38.19 -31.67
CA ALA A 338 -43.17 -37.93 -30.96
C ALA A 338 -42.90 -37.51 -29.50
N ARG A 339 -41.90 -38.14 -28.86
CA ARG A 339 -41.48 -37.82 -27.48
C ARG A 339 -40.83 -36.44 -27.39
N LEU A 340 -39.96 -36.09 -28.32
CA LEU A 340 -39.34 -34.76 -28.40
C LEU A 340 -40.39 -33.67 -28.67
N LYS A 341 -41.39 -33.93 -29.52
CA LYS A 341 -42.52 -33.01 -29.71
C LYS A 341 -43.27 -32.77 -28.40
N PHE A 342 -43.52 -33.82 -27.62
CA PHE A 342 -44.21 -33.70 -26.34
C PHE A 342 -43.41 -32.87 -25.32
N ILE A 343 -42.09 -33.06 -25.26
CA ILE A 343 -41.19 -32.38 -24.31
C ILE A 343 -40.92 -30.92 -24.71
N LEU A 344 -40.86 -30.62 -26.01
CA LEU A 344 -40.34 -29.33 -26.52
C LEU A 344 -41.41 -28.38 -27.08
N VAL A 345 -42.59 -28.90 -27.48
CA VAL A 345 -43.66 -28.08 -28.09
C VAL A 345 -44.75 -27.72 -27.08
N HIS A 346 -44.81 -28.41 -25.94
CA HIS A 346 -45.63 -28.04 -24.79
C HIS A 346 -44.74 -27.93 -23.55
N PRO A 347 -44.40 -26.69 -23.10
CA PRO A 347 -43.80 -26.50 -21.77
C PRO A 347 -44.78 -26.89 -20.66
#